data_AF-A0A836Q4Q6-F1
#
_entry.id   AF-A0A836Q4Q6-F1
#
_cell.length_a   1.000
_cell.length_b   1.000
_cell.length_c   1.000
_cell.angle_alpha   90.00
_cell.angle_beta   90.00
_cell.angle_gamma   90.00
#
_symmetry.space_group_name_H-M   'P 1'
#
loop_
_entity.id
_entity.type
_entity.pdbx_description
1 polymer ?
#
loop_
_entity_poly.entity_id
_entity_poly.type
_entity_poly.pdbx_seq_one_letter_code
_entity_poly.pdbx_strand_id
1 'polypeptide(L)'
;MQLEQNTIVSAIVVVGWIISLCFHEYGHGLAAYIGGDSSIKEKGYLSFNPFVYTNVGLSIVLPAVMVMFGGVGLPGAAVMVNNANLRGRHWESIVSFAGPLFSLIFTAGLIAFILSNPPIPVEWLAGCSYLAVLEIVVIIFNFLPVPGLDGFGILEPFLPQSVQDKCLNFQKYGILVLLAILWTVPFANQLLWNSAYVTAFALGLDPHVVMLGQSSFRNGAMPLSIAVILLVIVVHLIRKKTNAEREEAAFEREVVREDGEAKSGPPQS
;
A
#
# COMPACT_ATOMS: atom_id res chain seq x y z
N MET A 1 -2.10 -3.19 -31.22
CA MET A 1 -1.41 -1.92 -30.89
C MET A 1 -2.05 -1.18 -29.71
N GLN A 2 -3.24 -0.57 -29.81
CA GLN A 2 -3.76 0.24 -28.68
C GLN A 2 -3.98 -0.53 -27.37
N LEU A 3 -4.54 -1.76 -27.44
CA LEU A 3 -4.75 -2.61 -26.25
C LEU A 3 -3.43 -3.05 -25.61
N GLU A 4 -2.44 -3.34 -26.45
CA GLU A 4 -1.10 -3.76 -26.03
C GLU A 4 -0.37 -2.61 -25.32
N GLN A 5 -0.38 -1.42 -25.90
CA GLN A 5 0.13 -0.19 -25.27
C GLN A 5 -0.51 0.06 -23.90
N ASN A 6 -1.85 0.01 -23.81
CA ASN A 6 -2.56 0.23 -22.55
C ASN A 6 -2.17 -0.80 -21.48
N THR A 7 -1.93 -2.05 -21.90
CA THR A 7 -1.52 -3.14 -21.00
C THR A 7 -0.09 -2.92 -20.49
N ILE A 8 0.83 -2.52 -21.38
CA ILE A 8 2.23 -2.21 -21.03
C ILE A 8 2.27 -1.06 -20.02
N VAL A 9 1.58 0.05 -20.32
CA VAL A 9 1.51 1.21 -19.42
C VAL A 9 0.94 0.81 -18.05
N SER A 10 -0.13 0.03 -18.03
CA SER A 10 -0.76 -0.44 -16.78
C SER A 10 0.19 -1.32 -15.97
N ALA A 11 0.91 -2.23 -16.62
CA ALA A 11 1.89 -3.08 -15.95
C ALA A 11 3.04 -2.26 -15.34
N ILE A 12 3.58 -1.29 -16.07
CA ILE A 12 4.66 -0.42 -15.58
C ILE A 12 4.20 0.37 -14.36
N VAL A 13 3.00 0.97 -14.42
CA VAL A 13 2.47 1.77 -13.31
C VAL A 13 2.21 0.90 -12.09
N VAL A 14 1.52 -0.24 -12.23
CA VAL A 14 1.19 -1.11 -11.08
C VAL A 14 2.45 -1.71 -10.45
N VAL A 15 3.35 -2.26 -11.26
CA VAL A 15 4.59 -2.88 -10.75
C VAL A 15 5.50 -1.82 -10.13
N GLY A 16 5.66 -0.66 -10.79
CA GLY A 16 6.46 0.44 -10.26
C GLY A 16 5.90 1.00 -8.94
N TRP A 17 4.58 1.13 -8.84
CA TRP A 17 3.93 1.55 -7.59
C TRP A 17 4.14 0.54 -6.45
N ILE A 18 4.05 -0.78 -6.71
CA ILE A 18 4.35 -1.81 -5.71
C ILE A 18 5.80 -1.70 -5.23
N ILE A 19 6.75 -1.49 -6.15
CA ILE A 19 8.16 -1.32 -5.81
C ILE A 19 8.36 -0.07 -4.95
N SER A 20 7.73 1.05 -5.32
CA SER A 20 7.79 2.29 -4.54
C SER A 20 7.22 2.11 -3.14
N LEU A 21 6.09 1.40 -3.00
CA LEU A 21 5.51 1.07 -1.70
C LEU A 21 6.46 0.23 -0.84
N CYS A 22 7.12 -0.79 -1.41
CA CYS A 22 8.15 -1.53 -0.68
C CYS A 22 9.29 -0.62 -0.23
N PHE A 23 9.68 0.36 -1.05
CA PHE A 23 10.73 1.31 -0.73
C PHE A 23 10.32 2.25 0.43
N HIS A 24 9.05 2.69 0.43
CA HIS A 24 8.43 3.47 1.50
C HIS A 24 8.43 2.70 2.84
N GLU A 25 7.89 1.48 2.86
CA GLU A 25 7.84 0.64 4.06
C GLU A 25 9.25 0.26 4.54
N TYR A 26 10.19 0.04 3.61
CA TYR A 26 11.60 -0.16 3.95
C TYR A 26 12.18 1.06 4.68
N GLY A 27 11.81 2.29 4.27
CA GLY A 27 12.19 3.52 4.95
C GLY A 27 11.77 3.54 6.42
N HIS A 28 10.50 3.24 6.70
CA HIS A 28 10.01 3.10 8.08
C HIS A 28 10.79 2.05 8.87
N GLY A 29 10.97 0.85 8.29
CA GLY A 29 11.69 -0.24 8.94
C GLY A 29 13.15 0.10 9.24
N LEU A 30 13.85 0.71 8.29
CA LEU A 30 15.24 1.12 8.45
C LEU A 30 15.38 2.16 9.58
N ALA A 31 14.52 3.19 9.57
CA ALA A 31 14.53 4.21 10.61
C ALA A 31 14.21 3.62 12.00
N ALA A 32 13.26 2.69 12.09
CA ALA A 32 12.88 2.04 13.34
C ALA A 32 14.02 1.16 13.88
N TYR A 33 14.69 0.41 13.00
CA TYR A 33 15.85 -0.41 13.36
C TYR A 33 17.00 0.44 13.89
N ILE A 34 17.36 1.53 13.19
CA ILE A 34 18.41 2.47 13.65
C ILE A 34 17.98 3.15 14.96
N GLY A 35 16.68 3.45 15.09
CA GLY A 35 16.06 4.10 16.23
C GLY A 35 15.93 3.25 17.48
N GLY A 36 16.18 1.94 17.40
CA GLY A 36 16.25 1.03 18.55
C GLY A 36 15.37 -0.20 18.48
N ASP A 37 14.42 -0.28 17.54
CA ASP A 37 13.53 -1.44 17.40
C ASP A 37 14.21 -2.57 16.60
N SER A 38 15.01 -3.39 17.29
CA SER A 38 15.66 -4.56 16.68
C SER A 38 14.67 -5.62 16.19
N SER A 39 13.42 -5.61 16.65
CA SER A 39 12.38 -6.58 16.25
C SER A 39 12.04 -6.50 14.76
N ILE A 40 12.28 -5.35 14.11
CA ILE A 40 12.11 -5.15 12.67
C ILE A 40 12.94 -6.17 11.86
N LYS A 41 14.15 -6.47 12.33
CA LYS A 41 15.04 -7.44 11.66
C LYS A 41 14.50 -8.86 11.76
N GLU A 42 13.97 -9.23 12.92
CA GLU A 42 13.40 -10.56 13.18
C GLU A 42 12.10 -10.79 12.41
N LYS A 43 11.28 -9.73 12.24
CA LYS A 43 10.05 -9.76 11.44
C LYS A 43 10.30 -9.77 9.93
N GLY A 44 11.56 -9.61 9.48
CA GLY A 44 11.93 -9.62 8.07
C GLY A 44 11.56 -8.35 7.30
N TYR A 45 11.18 -7.27 7.99
CA TYR A 45 10.72 -6.01 7.37
C TYR A 45 11.82 -5.18 6.71
N LEU A 46 13.10 -5.55 6.90
CA LEU A 46 14.23 -5.03 6.11
C LEU A 46 14.37 -5.78 4.78
N SER A 47 13.27 -5.89 4.03
CA SER A 47 13.21 -6.59 2.75
C SER A 47 12.39 -5.79 1.75
N PHE A 48 12.79 -5.83 0.47
CA PHE A 48 11.99 -5.29 -0.63
C PHE A 48 10.92 -6.28 -1.12
N ASN A 49 10.74 -7.41 -0.44
CA ASN A 49 9.79 -8.43 -0.84
C ASN A 49 8.34 -8.04 -0.43
N PRO A 50 7.45 -7.75 -1.39
CA PRO A 50 6.07 -7.32 -1.11
C PRO A 50 5.23 -8.38 -0.40
N PHE A 51 5.65 -9.64 -0.40
CA PHE A 51 4.92 -10.74 0.24
C PHE A 51 5.23 -10.90 1.73
N VAL A 52 6.18 -10.12 2.28
CA VAL A 52 6.55 -10.17 3.70
C VAL A 52 5.57 -9.38 4.58
N TYR A 53 4.77 -8.50 3.97
CA TYR A 53 3.78 -7.70 4.69
C TYR A 53 2.54 -8.54 5.04
N THR A 54 2.09 -8.43 6.29
CA THR A 54 1.16 -9.35 6.97
C THR A 54 -0.21 -9.51 6.30
N ASN A 55 -0.67 -8.56 5.47
CA ASN A 55 -1.99 -8.65 4.83
C ASN A 55 -2.02 -8.13 3.38
N VAL A 56 -1.23 -8.73 2.49
CA VAL A 56 -1.13 -8.43 1.04
C VAL A 56 -2.46 -8.01 0.37
N GLY A 57 -3.60 -8.62 0.73
CA GLY A 57 -4.92 -8.27 0.18
C GLY A 57 -5.41 -6.87 0.56
N LEU A 58 -5.39 -6.52 1.86
CA LEU A 58 -5.76 -5.17 2.31
C LEU A 58 -4.65 -4.15 2.04
N SER A 59 -3.41 -4.62 1.98
CA SER A 59 -2.20 -3.79 2.03
C SER A 59 -1.63 -3.41 0.67
N ILE A 60 -1.95 -4.17 -0.36
CA ILE A 60 -1.42 -3.97 -1.70
C ILE A 60 -2.56 -4.00 -2.71
N VAL A 61 -3.44 -4.99 -2.62
CA VAL A 61 -4.53 -5.16 -3.61
C VAL A 61 -5.57 -4.04 -3.49
N LEU A 62 -6.04 -3.70 -2.29
CA LEU A 62 -7.04 -2.64 -2.13
C LEU A 62 -6.53 -1.25 -2.54
N PRO A 63 -5.33 -0.79 -2.13
CA PRO A 63 -4.75 0.45 -2.65
C PRO A 63 -4.54 0.44 -4.16
N ALA A 64 -4.01 -0.65 -4.74
CA ALA A 64 -3.81 -0.77 -6.18
C ALA A 64 -5.14 -0.70 -6.94
N VAL A 65 -6.20 -1.33 -6.42
CA VAL A 65 -7.55 -1.24 -6.98
C VAL A 65 -8.09 0.19 -6.92
N MET A 66 -7.88 0.92 -5.82
CA MET A 66 -8.29 2.32 -5.72
C MET A 66 -7.56 3.22 -6.72
N VAL A 67 -6.25 3.02 -6.91
CA VAL A 67 -5.46 3.71 -7.94
C VAL A 67 -5.99 3.39 -9.35
N MET A 68 -6.34 2.12 -9.62
CA MET A 68 -6.89 1.69 -10.91
C MET A 68 -8.26 2.31 -11.24
N PHE A 69 -9.07 2.69 -10.24
CA PHE A 69 -10.32 3.43 -10.43
C PHE A 69 -10.15 4.95 -10.52
N GLY A 70 -8.90 5.44 -10.56
CA GLY A 70 -8.60 6.88 -10.57
C GLY A 70 -8.73 7.54 -9.19
N GLY A 71 -8.74 6.74 -8.13
CA GLY A 71 -8.71 7.19 -6.74
C GLY A 71 -7.28 7.36 -6.21
N VAL A 72 -7.19 7.89 -4.99
CA VAL A 72 -5.94 7.97 -4.24
C VAL A 72 -5.63 6.59 -3.65
N GLY A 73 -4.39 6.12 -3.80
CA GLY A 73 -3.95 4.87 -3.17
C GLY A 73 -4.08 4.96 -1.66
N LEU A 74 -4.76 3.98 -1.07
CA LEU A 74 -4.81 3.82 0.39
C LEU A 74 -3.41 3.52 0.95
N PRO A 75 -3.09 3.94 2.18
CA PRO A 75 -1.89 3.45 2.87
C PRO A 75 -1.91 1.92 2.90
N GLY A 76 -0.77 1.30 2.53
CA GLY A 76 -0.58 -0.15 2.61
C GLY A 76 -0.52 -0.65 4.06
N ALA A 77 -0.24 -1.94 4.28
CA ALA A 77 0.05 -2.37 5.65
C ALA A 77 1.35 -1.71 6.10
N ALA A 78 1.22 -0.90 7.14
CA ALA A 78 2.33 -0.34 7.86
C ALA A 78 3.24 -1.44 8.41
N VAL A 79 4.55 -1.22 8.30
CA VAL A 79 5.53 -1.87 9.17
C VAL A 79 5.07 -1.75 10.63
N MET A 80 4.93 -2.89 11.31
CA MET A 80 4.57 -2.91 12.73
C MET A 80 5.78 -2.56 13.61
N VAL A 81 5.99 -1.26 13.79
CA VAL A 81 7.04 -0.67 14.65
C VAL A 81 6.62 -0.76 16.11
N ASN A 82 7.52 -1.22 16.96
CA ASN A 82 7.33 -1.13 18.40
C ASN A 82 7.89 0.19 18.94
N ASN A 83 7.01 1.18 19.08
CA ASN A 83 7.40 2.51 19.58
C ASN A 83 8.05 2.47 20.97
N ALA A 84 7.73 1.47 21.81
CA ALA A 84 8.34 1.33 23.13
C ALA A 84 9.84 0.98 23.08
N ASN A 85 10.32 0.46 21.94
CA ASN A 85 11.74 0.14 21.72
C ASN A 85 12.54 1.33 21.16
N LEU A 86 11.87 2.39 20.72
CA LEU A 86 12.54 3.54 20.13
C LEU A 86 13.21 4.40 21.22
N ARG A 87 14.33 5.03 20.87
CA ARG A 87 15.13 5.87 21.80
C ARG A 87 14.45 7.18 22.23
N GLY A 88 13.21 7.43 21.81
CA GLY A 88 12.38 8.54 22.25
C GLY A 88 11.58 9.20 21.12
N ARG A 89 10.80 10.23 21.48
CA ARG A 89 9.84 10.93 20.61
C ARG A 89 10.38 11.39 19.25
N HIS A 90 11.65 11.80 19.18
CA HIS A 90 12.26 12.21 17.92
C HIS A 90 12.42 11.03 16.96
N TRP A 91 12.68 9.82 17.47
CA TRP A 91 12.77 8.62 16.64
C TRP A 91 11.40 8.18 16.14
N GLU A 92 10.33 8.36 16.91
CA GLU A 92 8.96 8.14 16.42
C GLU A 92 8.63 9.05 15.23
N SER A 93 8.99 10.33 15.31
CA SER A 93 8.82 11.27 14.19
C SER A 93 9.72 10.96 13.00
N ILE A 94 10.98 10.55 13.24
CA ILE A 94 11.92 10.15 12.17
C ILE A 94 11.40 8.90 11.46
N VAL A 95 10.87 7.92 12.20
CA VAL A 95 10.24 6.73 11.62
C VAL A 95 9.10 7.14 10.70
N SER A 96 8.18 7.98 11.17
CA SER A 96 7.06 8.46 10.36
C SER A 96 7.53 9.25 9.13
N PHE A 97 8.57 10.06 9.25
CA PHE A 97 9.14 10.79 8.13
C PHE A 97 9.86 9.91 7.10
N ALA A 98 10.42 8.78 7.52
CA ALA A 98 11.29 7.97 6.69
C ALA A 98 10.57 7.33 5.49
N GLY A 99 9.31 6.91 5.64
CA GLY A 99 8.51 6.37 4.52
C GLY A 99 8.35 7.39 3.39
N PRO A 100 7.75 8.57 3.65
CA PRO A 100 7.61 9.65 2.66
C PRO A 100 8.95 10.10 2.07
N LEU A 101 10.02 10.13 2.87
CA LEU A 101 11.37 10.45 2.37
C LEU A 101 11.86 9.41 1.35
N PHE A 102 11.64 8.12 1.60
CA PHE A 102 12.03 7.07 0.66
C PHE A 102 11.18 7.13 -0.62
N SER A 103 9.87 7.36 -0.52
CA SER A 103 9.03 7.63 -1.70
C SER A 103 9.55 8.83 -2.50
N LEU A 104 9.98 9.90 -1.83
CA LEU A 104 10.58 11.07 -2.47
C LEU A 104 11.88 10.73 -3.20
N ILE A 105 12.77 9.95 -2.59
CA ILE A 105 14.03 9.51 -3.21
C ILE A 105 13.75 8.65 -4.45
N PHE A 106 12.82 7.70 -4.35
CA PHE A 106 12.39 6.88 -5.49
C PHE A 106 11.86 7.74 -6.63
N THR A 107 10.94 8.66 -6.31
CA THR A 107 10.33 9.57 -7.29
C THR A 107 11.35 10.49 -7.94
N ALA A 108 12.29 11.04 -7.17
CA ALA A 108 13.36 11.87 -7.69
C ALA A 108 14.27 11.09 -8.65
N GLY A 109 14.61 9.84 -8.31
CA GLY A 109 15.35 8.94 -9.20
C GLY A 109 14.60 8.61 -10.49
N LEU A 110 13.29 8.36 -10.39
CA LEU A 110 12.41 8.11 -11.55
C LEU A 110 12.34 9.33 -12.47
N ILE A 111 12.14 10.53 -11.92
CA ILE A 111 12.13 11.79 -12.68
C ILE A 111 13.48 12.03 -13.34
N ALA A 112 14.59 11.86 -12.62
CA ALA A 112 15.93 12.01 -13.18
C ALA A 112 16.17 11.03 -14.35
N PHE A 113 15.69 9.79 -14.23
CA PHE A 113 15.73 8.82 -15.32
C PHE A 113 14.91 9.28 -16.53
N ILE A 114 13.68 9.77 -16.34
CA ILE A 114 12.84 10.29 -17.44
C ILE A 114 13.51 11.48 -18.14
N LEU A 115 14.04 12.42 -17.38
CA LEU A 115 14.71 13.62 -17.90
C LEU A 115 16.05 13.33 -18.60
N SER A 116 16.66 12.16 -18.35
CA SER A 116 17.83 11.70 -19.09
C SER A 116 17.52 11.34 -20.55
N ASN A 117 16.24 11.38 -20.93
CA ASN A 117 15.71 11.03 -22.25
C ASN A 117 16.23 9.67 -22.74
N PRO A 118 15.93 8.59 -21.99
CA PRO A 118 16.46 7.27 -22.29
C PRO A 118 15.87 6.76 -23.62
N PRO A 119 16.63 5.98 -24.41
CA PRO A 119 16.17 5.46 -25.70
C PRO A 119 15.22 4.27 -25.51
N ILE A 120 14.07 4.52 -24.89
CA ILE A 120 13.02 3.53 -24.61
C ILE A 120 11.76 3.83 -25.43
N PRO A 121 10.87 2.82 -25.62
CA PRO A 121 9.61 3.04 -26.31
C PRO A 121 8.72 4.08 -25.61
N VAL A 122 7.89 4.79 -26.39
CA VAL A 122 7.06 5.89 -25.90
C VAL A 122 6.07 5.43 -24.83
N GLU A 123 5.53 4.21 -24.94
CA GLU A 123 4.63 3.63 -23.96
C GLU A 123 5.31 3.35 -22.61
N TRP A 124 6.61 3.06 -22.61
CA TRP A 124 7.38 2.94 -21.37
C TRP A 124 7.59 4.29 -20.71
N LEU A 125 7.99 5.29 -21.50
CA LEU A 125 8.17 6.66 -21.02
C LEU A 125 6.85 7.23 -20.48
N ALA A 126 5.74 6.96 -21.15
CA ALA A 126 4.40 7.35 -20.73
C ALA A 126 4.00 6.68 -19.40
N GLY A 127 4.25 5.37 -19.25
CA GLY A 127 4.03 4.66 -17.99
C GLY A 127 4.84 5.21 -16.83
N CYS A 128 6.15 5.44 -17.04
CA CYS A 128 7.04 6.03 -16.04
C CYS A 128 6.61 7.46 -15.66
N SER A 129 6.23 8.28 -16.64
CA SER A 129 5.83 9.67 -16.42
C SER A 129 4.52 9.77 -15.63
N TYR A 130 3.54 8.90 -15.92
CA TYR A 130 2.30 8.86 -15.14
C TYR A 130 2.51 8.25 -13.74
N LEU A 131 3.36 7.22 -13.62
CA LEU A 131 3.77 6.70 -12.32
C LEU A 131 4.39 7.80 -11.45
N ALA A 132 5.27 8.65 -12.00
CA ALA A 132 5.86 9.76 -11.25
C ALA A 132 4.79 10.73 -10.69
N VAL A 133 3.71 11.01 -11.45
CA VAL A 133 2.58 11.81 -10.93
C VAL A 133 1.88 11.10 -9.77
N LEU A 134 1.63 9.79 -9.89
CA LEU A 134 1.00 9.01 -8.82
C LEU A 134 1.86 8.99 -7.55
N GLU A 135 3.17 8.86 -7.69
CA GLU A 135 4.09 8.91 -6.55
C GLU A 135 4.11 10.30 -5.89
N ILE A 136 4.05 11.39 -6.68
CA ILE A 136 3.88 12.74 -6.12
C ILE A 136 2.55 12.86 -5.35
N VAL A 137 1.45 12.29 -5.86
CA VAL A 137 0.17 12.24 -5.12
C VAL A 137 0.35 11.49 -3.80
N VAL A 138 0.99 10.32 -3.81
CA VAL A 138 1.26 9.52 -2.60
C VAL A 138 2.10 10.28 -1.59
N ILE A 139 3.13 11.01 -2.04
CA ILE A 139 3.98 11.83 -1.18
C ILE A 139 3.16 12.96 -0.54
N ILE A 140 2.42 13.74 -1.34
CA ILE A 140 1.58 14.84 -0.84
C ILE A 140 0.56 14.29 0.16
N PHE A 141 -0.09 13.18 -0.17
CA PHE A 141 -1.09 12.54 0.68
C PHE A 141 -0.48 12.12 2.01
N ASN A 142 0.65 11.41 2.02
CA ASN A 142 1.28 10.97 3.26
C ASN A 142 1.84 12.11 4.11
N PHE A 143 2.10 13.30 3.55
CA PHE A 143 2.45 14.48 4.35
C PHE A 143 1.25 15.21 4.97
N LEU A 144 0.01 14.82 4.67
CA LEU A 144 -1.16 15.44 5.30
C LEU A 144 -1.19 15.14 6.81
N PRO A 145 -1.45 16.14 7.68
CA PRO A 145 -1.50 15.97 9.13
C PRO A 145 -2.84 15.35 9.58
N VAL A 146 -3.20 14.20 9.00
CA VAL A 146 -4.43 13.46 9.31
C VAL A 146 -4.08 12.20 10.10
N PRO A 147 -4.75 11.91 11.23
CA PRO A 147 -4.52 10.68 11.99
C PRO A 147 -4.61 9.45 11.10
N GLY A 148 -3.54 8.66 11.08
CA GLY A 148 -3.40 7.47 10.24
C GLY A 148 -2.45 7.62 9.07
N LEU A 149 -2.00 8.85 8.79
CA LEU A 149 -0.95 9.14 7.81
C LEU A 149 0.36 9.51 8.49
N ASP A 150 1.45 9.35 7.77
CA ASP A 150 2.81 9.64 8.23
C ASP A 150 2.98 11.09 8.68
N GLY A 151 2.37 12.03 7.96
CA GLY A 151 2.42 13.46 8.24
C GLY A 151 1.89 13.80 9.63
N PHE A 152 0.88 13.06 10.10
CA PHE A 152 0.43 13.14 11.49
C PHE A 152 1.43 12.47 12.44
N GLY A 153 1.96 11.29 12.11
CA GLY A 153 2.97 10.60 12.92
C GLY A 153 4.29 11.38 13.10
N ILE A 154 4.62 12.29 12.18
CA ILE A 154 5.74 13.23 12.35
C ILE A 154 5.47 14.19 13.52
N LEU A 155 4.22 14.65 13.67
CA LEU A 155 3.82 15.66 14.65
C LEU A 155 3.37 15.04 15.99
N GLU A 156 2.76 13.86 15.94
CA GLU A 156 2.11 13.16 17.05
C GLU A 156 2.96 13.10 18.33
N PRO A 157 4.26 12.73 18.29
CA PRO A 157 5.07 12.58 19.49
C PRO A 157 5.33 13.90 20.25
N PHE A 158 5.02 15.05 19.63
CA PHE A 158 5.14 16.38 20.22
C PHE A 158 3.80 16.95 20.69
N LEU A 159 2.69 16.30 20.40
CA LEU A 159 1.36 16.72 20.86
C LEU A 159 1.14 16.35 22.33
N PRO A 160 0.25 17.06 23.06
CA PRO A 160 -0.16 16.64 24.39
C PRO A 160 -0.75 15.22 24.39
N GLN A 161 -0.48 14.44 25.44
CA GLN A 161 -0.96 13.05 25.55
C GLN A 161 -2.47 12.92 25.33
N SER A 162 -3.25 13.88 25.84
CA SER A 162 -4.72 13.92 25.66
C SER A 162 -5.18 14.06 24.21
N VAL A 163 -4.33 14.61 23.33
CA VAL A 163 -4.58 14.68 21.88
C VAL A 163 -4.17 13.37 21.22
N GLN A 164 -3.00 12.83 21.57
CA GLN A 164 -2.52 11.54 21.06
C GLN A 164 -3.56 10.43 21.33
N ASP A 165 -4.06 10.32 22.56
CA ASP A 165 -5.05 9.29 22.95
C ASP A 165 -6.37 9.40 22.15
N LYS A 166 -6.81 10.63 21.85
CA LYS A 166 -8.00 10.86 21.01
C LYS A 166 -7.73 10.49 19.56
N CYS A 167 -6.56 10.85 19.04
CA CYS A 167 -6.16 10.58 17.67
C CYS A 167 -5.92 9.10 17.41
N LEU A 168 -5.37 8.34 18.35
CA LEU A 168 -5.22 6.88 18.26
C LEU A 168 -6.57 6.19 18.04
N ASN A 169 -7.60 6.59 18.79
CA ASN A 169 -8.96 6.07 18.61
C ASN A 169 -9.60 6.51 17.27
N PHE A 170 -9.21 7.69 16.77
CA PHE A 170 -9.72 8.23 15.52
C PHE A 170 -8.95 7.77 14.28
N GLN A 171 -7.77 7.17 14.41
CA GLN A 171 -6.84 6.85 13.32
C GLN A 171 -7.51 6.07 12.17
N LYS A 172 -8.31 5.05 12.51
CA LYS A 172 -9.07 4.25 11.54
C LYS A 172 -10.12 5.06 10.78
N TYR A 173 -10.75 6.01 11.46
CA TYR A 173 -11.76 6.89 10.87
C TYR A 173 -11.12 8.05 10.09
N GLY A 174 -9.92 8.50 10.47
CA GLY A 174 -9.21 9.60 9.82
C GLY A 174 -8.96 9.34 8.34
N ILE A 175 -8.41 8.17 8.00
CA ILE A 175 -8.19 7.75 6.60
C ILE A 175 -9.53 7.64 5.85
N LEU A 176 -10.55 7.05 6.46
CA LEU A 176 -11.87 6.88 5.83
C LEU A 176 -12.56 8.22 5.57
N VAL A 177 -12.51 9.15 6.51
CA VAL A 177 -13.06 10.51 6.39
C VAL A 177 -12.30 11.28 5.31
N LEU A 178 -10.97 11.18 5.28
CA LEU A 178 -10.16 11.81 4.24
C LEU A 178 -10.51 11.28 2.85
N LEU A 179 -10.64 9.96 2.68
CA LEU A 179 -11.11 9.38 1.43
C LEU A 179 -12.52 9.86 1.07
N ALA A 180 -13.44 9.91 2.03
CA ALA A 180 -14.79 10.41 1.80
C ALA A 180 -14.76 11.88 1.35
N ILE A 181 -13.90 12.73 1.94
CA ILE A 181 -13.71 14.13 1.53
C ILE A 181 -13.17 14.18 0.10
N LEU A 182 -12.13 13.42 -0.22
CA LEU A 182 -11.55 13.39 -1.57
C LEU A 182 -12.55 12.87 -2.62
N TRP A 183 -13.49 12.02 -2.24
CA TRP A 183 -14.53 11.54 -3.14
C TRP A 183 -15.70 12.52 -3.30
N THR A 184 -16.16 13.11 -2.20
CA THR A 184 -17.40 13.91 -2.15
C THR A 184 -17.18 15.40 -2.34
N VAL A 185 -15.96 15.90 -2.13
CA VAL A 185 -15.60 17.32 -2.25
C VAL A 185 -14.72 17.50 -3.48
N PRO A 186 -15.28 17.91 -4.64
CA PRO A 186 -14.52 18.03 -5.89
C PRO A 186 -13.30 18.93 -5.77
N PHE A 187 -13.42 20.01 -4.99
CA PHE A 187 -12.32 20.93 -4.73
C PHE A 187 -11.13 20.26 -4.06
N ALA A 188 -11.36 19.40 -3.06
CA ALA A 188 -10.28 18.70 -2.36
C ALA A 188 -9.56 17.73 -3.30
N ASN A 189 -10.32 16.99 -4.11
CA ASN A 189 -9.77 16.10 -5.13
C ASN A 189 -8.94 16.87 -6.15
N GLN A 190 -9.51 17.93 -6.72
CA GLN A 190 -8.84 18.78 -7.71
C GLN A 190 -7.58 19.40 -7.14
N LEU A 191 -7.61 19.88 -5.89
CA LEU A 191 -6.44 20.45 -5.23
C LEU A 191 -5.30 19.44 -5.15
N LEU A 192 -5.57 18.21 -4.73
CA LEU A 192 -4.56 17.15 -4.65
C LEU A 192 -3.96 16.82 -6.02
N TRP A 193 -4.80 16.51 -7.01
CA TRP A 193 -4.32 16.14 -8.35
C TRP A 193 -3.64 17.29 -9.08
N ASN A 194 -4.19 18.50 -9.02
CA ASN A 194 -3.59 19.66 -9.66
C ASN A 194 -2.24 19.99 -9.04
N SER A 195 -2.10 19.85 -7.71
CA SER A 195 -0.81 20.04 -7.04
C SER A 195 0.23 19.04 -7.55
N ALA A 196 -0.16 17.77 -7.74
CA ALA A 196 0.73 16.76 -8.28
C ALA A 196 1.11 17.03 -9.74
N TYR A 197 0.15 17.37 -10.61
CA TYR A 197 0.44 17.72 -12.01
C TYR A 197 1.31 18.96 -12.14
N VAL A 198 1.00 20.03 -11.40
CA VAL A 198 1.81 21.26 -11.39
C VAL A 198 3.22 20.96 -10.93
N THR A 199 3.39 20.14 -9.89
CA THR A 199 4.72 19.73 -9.39
C THR A 199 5.46 18.93 -10.45
N ALA A 200 4.83 17.92 -11.06
CA ALA A 200 5.42 17.10 -12.12
C ALA A 200 5.91 17.94 -13.31
N PHE A 201 5.08 18.88 -13.78
CA PHE A 201 5.42 19.75 -14.90
C PHE A 201 6.48 20.78 -14.53
N ALA A 202 6.44 21.32 -13.30
CA ALA A 202 7.49 22.20 -12.78
C ALA A 202 8.85 21.49 -12.66
N LEU A 203 8.84 20.18 -12.39
CA LEU A 203 10.03 19.34 -12.39
C LEU A 203 10.49 18.90 -13.80
N GLY A 204 9.80 19.35 -14.85
CA GLY A 204 10.22 19.15 -16.25
C GLY A 204 9.59 17.94 -16.96
N LEU A 205 8.62 17.26 -16.36
CA LEU A 205 7.91 16.18 -17.06
C LEU A 205 7.04 16.74 -18.19
N ASP A 206 7.12 16.14 -19.37
CA ASP A 206 6.33 16.54 -20.55
C ASP A 206 4.83 16.28 -20.31
N PRO A 207 3.97 17.32 -20.34
CA PRO A 207 2.53 17.17 -20.17
C PRO A 207 1.90 16.19 -21.17
N HIS A 208 2.35 16.16 -22.42
CA HIS A 208 1.80 15.25 -23.43
C HIS A 208 2.09 13.78 -23.10
N VAL A 209 3.30 13.47 -22.65
CA VAL A 209 3.71 12.11 -22.27
C VAL A 209 2.99 11.67 -21.00
N VAL A 210 2.85 12.56 -20.02
CA VAL A 210 2.09 12.30 -18.80
C VAL A 210 0.62 12.02 -19.12
N MET A 211 -0.03 12.85 -19.94
CA MET A 211 -1.43 12.65 -20.34
C MET A 211 -1.63 11.38 -21.17
N LEU A 212 -0.67 11.03 -22.03
CA LEU A 212 -0.67 9.76 -22.75
C LEU A 212 -0.64 8.61 -21.76
N GLY A 213 0.27 8.63 -20.79
CA GLY A 213 0.38 7.61 -19.74
C GLY A 213 -0.90 7.48 -18.92
N GLN A 214 -1.49 8.59 -18.49
CA GLN A 214 -2.76 8.61 -17.76
C GLN A 214 -3.90 7.98 -18.58
N SER A 215 -4.04 8.37 -19.85
CA SER A 215 -5.11 7.86 -20.71
C SER A 215 -4.94 6.36 -21.00
N SER A 216 -3.72 5.92 -21.29
CA SER A 216 -3.40 4.50 -21.50
C SER A 216 -3.60 3.68 -20.24
N PHE A 217 -3.18 4.20 -19.08
CA PHE A 217 -3.43 3.57 -17.79
C PHE A 217 -4.93 3.43 -17.53
N ARG A 218 -5.72 4.50 -17.64
CA ARG A 218 -7.17 4.45 -17.41
C ARG A 218 -7.88 3.43 -18.30
N ASN A 219 -7.47 3.34 -19.55
CA ASN A 219 -8.05 2.41 -20.52
C ASN A 219 -7.58 0.95 -20.32
N GLY A 220 -6.38 0.72 -19.79
CA GLY A 220 -5.85 -0.62 -19.50
C GLY A 220 -6.14 -1.14 -18.09
N ALA A 221 -6.24 -0.24 -17.11
CA ALA A 221 -6.45 -0.55 -15.69
C ALA A 221 -7.88 -1.02 -15.40
N MET A 222 -8.89 -0.54 -16.14
CA MET A 222 -10.27 -1.00 -16.00
C MET A 222 -10.44 -2.51 -16.25
N PRO A 223 -9.99 -3.09 -17.37
CA PRO A 223 -10.07 -4.54 -17.56
C PRO A 223 -9.16 -5.33 -16.58
N LEU A 224 -7.99 -4.77 -16.22
CA LEU A 224 -7.06 -5.42 -15.27
C LEU A 224 -7.64 -5.48 -13.85
N SER A 225 -8.22 -4.39 -13.36
CA SER A 225 -8.85 -4.31 -12.04
C SER A 225 -10.05 -5.26 -11.92
N ILE A 226 -10.89 -5.36 -12.96
CA ILE A 226 -11.98 -6.34 -13.02
C ILE A 226 -11.41 -7.77 -12.93
N ALA A 227 -10.36 -8.09 -13.69
CA ALA A 227 -9.73 -9.41 -13.66
C ALA A 227 -9.14 -9.76 -12.28
N VAL A 228 -8.45 -8.80 -11.63
CA VAL A 228 -7.90 -8.97 -10.28
C VAL A 228 -9.00 -9.15 -9.24
N ILE A 229 -10.07 -8.35 -9.29
CA ILE A 229 -11.22 -8.49 -8.37
C ILE A 229 -11.85 -9.87 -8.53
N LEU A 230 -12.09 -10.32 -9.77
CA LEU A 230 -12.63 -11.65 -10.04
C LEU A 230 -11.70 -12.76 -9.52
N LEU A 231 -10.39 -12.64 -9.73
CA LEU A 231 -9.41 -13.59 -9.21
C LEU A 231 -9.44 -13.67 -7.68
N VAL A 232 -9.48 -12.52 -6.99
CA VAL A 232 -9.56 -12.47 -5.52
C VAL A 232 -10.85 -13.12 -5.03
N ILE A 233 -11.99 -12.85 -5.66
CA ILE A 233 -13.27 -13.48 -5.34
C ILE A 233 -13.17 -15.00 -5.52
N VAL A 234 -12.63 -15.47 -6.65
CA VAL A 234 -12.47 -16.91 -6.92
C VAL A 234 -11.56 -17.57 -5.87
N VAL A 235 -10.41 -16.98 -5.57
CA VAL A 235 -9.49 -17.49 -4.54
C VAL A 235 -10.15 -17.52 -3.16
N HIS A 236 -10.92 -16.48 -2.80
CA HIS A 236 -11.65 -16.43 -1.55
C HIS A 236 -12.72 -17.53 -1.46
N LEU A 237 -13.48 -17.74 -2.54
CA LEU A 237 -14.49 -18.80 -2.62
C LEU A 237 -13.86 -20.20 -2.52
N ILE A 238 -12.72 -20.43 -3.18
CA ILE A 238 -11.96 -21.68 -3.07
C ILE A 238 -11.51 -21.90 -1.63
N ARG A 239 -10.87 -20.91 -0.99
CA ARG A 239 -10.44 -21.00 0.41
C ARG A 239 -11.60 -21.27 1.37
N LYS A 240 -12.73 -20.57 1.19
CA LYS A 240 -13.94 -20.78 2.00
C LYS A 240 -14.45 -22.22 1.87
N LYS A 241 -14.50 -22.75 0.65
CA LYS A 241 -14.90 -24.13 0.39
C LYS A 241 -13.93 -25.14 1.02
N THR A 242 -12.62 -24.97 0.82
CA THR A 242 -11.61 -25.86 1.39
C THR A 242 -11.60 -25.85 2.91
N ASN A 243 -11.85 -24.70 3.55
CA ASN A 243 -11.96 -24.63 5.01
C ASN A 243 -13.21 -25.35 5.52
N ALA A 244 -14.36 -25.19 4.86
CA ALA A 244 -15.58 -25.90 5.21
C ALA A 244 -15.41 -27.43 5.10
N GLU A 245 -14.79 -27.92 4.01
CA GLU A 245 -14.48 -29.35 3.83
C GLU A 245 -13.52 -29.88 4.91
N ARG A 246 -12.57 -29.05 5.39
CA ARG A 246 -11.66 -29.43 6.47
C ARG A 246 -12.35 -29.51 7.84
N GLU A 247 -13.28 -28.59 8.11
CA GLU A 247 -14.06 -28.60 9.35
C GLU A 247 -15.00 -29.82 9.39
N GLU A 248 -15.66 -30.14 8.28
CA GLU A 248 -16.50 -31.35 8.14
C GLU A 248 -15.68 -32.62 8.34
N ALA A 249 -14.51 -32.74 7.67
CA ALA A 249 -13.62 -33.89 7.83
C ALA A 249 -12.92 -33.99 9.19
N ALA A 250 -12.84 -32.88 9.96
CA ALA A 250 -12.35 -32.89 11.33
C ALA A 250 -13.44 -33.38 12.29
N PHE A 251 -14.67 -32.90 12.09
CA PHE A 251 -15.84 -33.34 12.84
C PHE A 251 -16.11 -34.84 12.67
N GLU A 252 -16.09 -35.36 11.43
CA GLU A 252 -16.25 -36.80 11.18
C GLU A 252 -15.19 -37.66 11.88
N ARG A 253 -13.93 -37.18 11.92
CA ARG A 253 -12.84 -37.88 12.62
C ARG A 253 -13.01 -37.90 14.13
N GLU A 254 -13.58 -36.85 14.70
CA GLU A 254 -13.86 -36.75 16.13
C GLU A 254 -15.00 -37.70 16.54
N VAL A 255 -16.09 -37.73 15.77
CA VAL A 255 -17.22 -38.66 15.98
C VAL A 255 -16.75 -40.13 15.91
N VAL A 256 -15.94 -40.48 14.92
CA VAL A 256 -15.40 -41.86 14.79
C VAL A 256 -14.49 -42.24 15.97
N ARG A 257 -13.76 -41.27 16.54
CA ARG A 257 -12.88 -41.50 17.69
C ARG A 257 -13.68 -41.79 18.96
N GLU A 258 -14.71 -41.00 19.23
CA GLU A 258 -15.60 -41.18 20.38
C GLU A 258 -16.35 -42.52 20.33
N ASP A 259 -16.85 -42.90 19.15
CA ASP A 259 -17.50 -44.20 18.93
C ASP A 259 -16.55 -45.40 19.09
N GLY A 260 -15.25 -45.20 18.79
CA GLY A 260 -14.21 -46.21 18.97
C GLY A 260 -13.82 -46.41 20.43
N GLU A 261 -13.65 -45.31 21.18
CA GLU A 261 -13.32 -45.33 22.62
C GLU A 261 -14.48 -45.88 23.46
N ALA A 262 -15.73 -45.62 23.07
CA ALA A 262 -16.91 -46.18 23.73
C ALA A 262 -17.04 -47.72 23.58
N LYS A 263 -16.42 -48.31 22.55
CA LYS A 263 -16.42 -49.76 22.29
C LYS A 263 -15.24 -50.50 22.93
N SER A 264 -14.19 -49.80 23.36
CA SER A 264 -12.99 -50.39 24.01
C SER A 264 -13.03 -50.29 25.53
N GLY A 265 -14.15 -50.66 26.16
CA GLY A 265 -14.32 -50.66 27.61
C GLY A 265 -13.17 -51.38 28.36
N PRO A 266 -12.89 -50.98 29.62
CA PRO A 266 -11.67 -51.40 30.31
C PRO A 266 -11.58 -52.92 30.44
N PRO A 267 -10.36 -53.50 30.39
CA PRO A 267 -10.19 -54.95 30.48
C PRO A 267 -10.76 -55.43 31.82
N GLN A 268 -11.72 -56.35 31.75
CA GLN A 268 -12.27 -57.01 32.92
C GLN A 268 -11.14 -57.82 33.57
N SER A 269 -10.73 -57.40 34.76
CA SER A 269 -9.76 -58.07 35.63
C SER A 269 -10.31 -59.35 36.23
#